data_AF-A0A0C2I9H1-F1
#
_entry.id   AF-A0A0C2I9H1-F1
#
_cell.length_a   1.000
_cell.length_b   1.000
_cell.length_c   1.000
_cell.angle_alpha   90.00
_cell.angle_beta   90.00
_cell.angle_gamma   90.00
#
_symmetry.space_group_name_H-M   'P 1'
#
loop_
_entity.id
_entity.type
_entity.pdbx_description
1 polymer ?
#
loop_
_entity_poly.entity_id
_entity_poly.type
_entity_poly.pdbx_seq_one_letter_code
_entity_poly.pdbx_strand_id
1 'polypeptide(L)'
;MRISTLLALVAVLTGGFFATAPAYAADDQSCHFLPVADSAASLKHARSVGVLYSENTVSTLQYLERYHAVALNGAKNAALDSRISDAFVNSSDPKLAIDWLMASLQKQFASVTVYDNLDALVQARPDAVVMLDTYSRLVTKRNIQFEARFVATFYDSNLQYIGKAEGFGGKALPSIWVHGKAAPEIAAQINQQRELQVNALKQFDASLNALVTSGDTDRVATN
;
A
#
# COMPACT_ATOMS: atom_id res chain seq x y z
N MET A 1 53.87 -17.11 -38.41
CA MET A 1 55.31 -16.78 -38.26
C MET A 1 55.47 -15.30 -37.94
N ARG A 2 56.53 -14.95 -37.19
CA ARG A 2 56.91 -13.67 -36.53
C ARG A 2 56.37 -13.58 -35.08
N ILE A 3 57.04 -14.02 -34.01
CA ILE A 3 58.43 -13.93 -33.47
C ILE A 3 58.64 -12.68 -32.59
N SER A 4 58.79 -12.97 -31.27
CA SER A 4 59.57 -12.31 -30.20
C SER A 4 59.16 -10.89 -29.73
N THR A 5 59.34 -10.46 -28.48
CA THR A 5 60.28 -10.77 -27.36
C THR A 5 59.63 -10.39 -26.01
N LEU A 6 59.55 -11.28 -25.00
CA LEU A 6 60.45 -11.39 -23.83
C LEU A 6 60.87 -10.09 -23.13
N LEU A 7 60.39 -9.88 -21.90
CA LEU A 7 61.25 -9.50 -20.77
C LEU A 7 60.68 -10.06 -19.46
N ALA A 8 61.47 -10.93 -18.82
CA ALA A 8 61.22 -11.49 -17.51
C ALA A 8 61.92 -10.64 -16.45
N LEU A 9 61.30 -10.46 -15.29
CA LEU A 9 62.01 -10.13 -14.06
C LEU A 9 61.51 -11.06 -12.95
N VAL A 10 62.33 -12.06 -12.64
CA VAL A 10 62.20 -12.92 -11.46
C VAL A 10 62.98 -12.23 -10.34
N ALA A 11 62.31 -11.92 -9.24
CA ALA A 11 62.95 -11.64 -7.96
C ALA A 11 62.60 -12.78 -7.01
N VAL A 12 63.59 -13.65 -6.78
CA VAL A 12 63.60 -14.66 -5.71
C VAL A 12 63.89 -13.93 -4.40
N LEU A 13 63.03 -14.10 -3.40
CA LEU A 13 63.36 -13.87 -2.00
C LEU A 13 62.87 -15.07 -1.19
N THR A 14 63.82 -15.94 -0.88
CA THR A 14 63.70 -17.06 0.05
C THR A 14 63.65 -16.57 1.49
N GLY A 15 62.79 -17.18 2.31
CA GLY A 15 63.08 -17.39 3.73
C GLY A 15 61.95 -17.03 4.70
N GLY A 16 61.49 -18.03 5.47
CA GLY A 16 60.86 -17.82 6.77
C GLY A 16 59.47 -18.45 6.93
N PHE A 17 59.41 -19.76 7.17
CA PHE A 17 58.21 -20.39 7.75
C PHE A 17 58.09 -19.98 9.22
N PHE A 18 57.07 -19.19 9.55
CA PHE A 18 56.45 -19.21 10.88
C PHE A 18 54.93 -19.19 10.69
N ALA A 19 54.29 -20.27 11.12
CA ALA A 19 52.85 -20.33 11.25
C ALA A 19 52.43 -19.41 12.39
N THR A 20 51.84 -18.26 12.07
CA THR A 20 51.08 -17.46 13.02
C THR A 20 49.62 -17.53 12.59
N ALA A 21 48.81 -18.16 13.44
CA ALA A 21 47.36 -18.20 13.35
C ALA A 21 46.79 -16.79 13.10
N PRO A 22 45.65 -16.63 12.39
CA PRO A 22 45.02 -15.33 12.32
C PRO A 22 44.57 -14.98 13.74
N ALA A 23 45.17 -13.93 14.30
CA ALA A 23 44.61 -13.26 15.46
C ALA A 23 43.24 -12.74 15.03
N TYR A 24 42.19 -13.25 15.67
CA TYR A 24 40.89 -12.60 15.67
C TYR A 24 41.09 -11.18 16.16
N ALA A 25 41.04 -10.22 15.25
CA ALA A 25 40.87 -8.82 15.59
C ALA A 25 39.46 -8.71 16.19
N ALA A 26 39.43 -8.55 17.51
CA ALA A 26 38.25 -8.10 18.22
C ALA A 26 37.98 -6.63 17.85
N ASP A 27 36.68 -6.34 17.76
CA ASP A 27 36.07 -5.02 17.83
C ASP A 27 36.16 -4.14 16.58
N ASP A 28 35.57 -4.64 15.48
CA ASP A 28 34.74 -3.74 14.67
C ASP A 28 33.42 -3.59 15.43
N GLN A 29 33.32 -2.52 16.23
CA GLN A 29 32.04 -1.96 16.67
C GLN A 29 31.33 -1.41 15.43
N SER A 30 30.86 -2.35 14.60
CA SER A 30 29.78 -2.11 13.67
C SER A 30 28.63 -1.58 14.51
N CYS A 31 28.35 -0.29 14.39
CA CYS A 31 27.07 0.32 14.73
C CYS A 31 25.99 -0.32 13.83
N HIS A 32 25.74 -1.61 14.02
CA HIS A 32 24.52 -2.22 13.57
C HIS A 32 23.44 -1.56 14.40
N PHE A 33 22.68 -0.66 13.76
CA PHE A 33 21.36 -0.34 14.27
C PHE A 33 20.71 -1.68 14.59
N LEU A 34 20.33 -1.87 15.86
CA LEU A 34 19.54 -3.02 16.25
C LEU A 34 18.37 -3.06 15.24
N PRO A 35 18.10 -4.22 14.60
CA PRO A 35 16.97 -4.32 13.72
C PRO A 35 15.76 -3.77 14.48
N VAL A 36 15.02 -2.84 13.87
CA VAL A 36 13.74 -2.39 14.43
C VAL A 36 12.92 -3.65 14.55
N ALA A 37 12.77 -4.15 15.77
CA ALA A 37 12.05 -5.38 16.00
C ALA A 37 10.58 -5.12 15.67
N ASP A 38 10.01 -6.01 14.86
CA ASP A 38 8.56 -6.07 14.72
C ASP A 38 7.95 -6.24 16.10
N SER A 39 6.84 -5.54 16.34
CA SER A 39 6.13 -5.64 17.59
C SER A 39 5.64 -7.08 17.78
N ALA A 40 5.85 -7.63 18.99
CA ALA A 40 5.23 -8.89 19.39
C ALA A 40 3.73 -8.71 19.72
N ALA A 41 3.19 -7.50 19.63
CA ALA A 41 1.79 -7.20 19.90
C ALA A 41 0.88 -7.86 18.85
N SER A 42 -0.13 -8.58 19.33
CA SER A 42 -1.17 -9.17 18.49
C SER A 42 -2.36 -8.22 18.35
N LEU A 43 -2.80 -7.96 17.12
CA LEU A 43 -4.01 -7.18 16.85
C LEU A 43 -5.29 -7.84 17.38
N LYS A 44 -5.27 -9.14 17.69
CA LYS A 44 -6.44 -9.88 18.23
C LYS A 44 -7.01 -9.28 19.52
N HIS A 45 -6.17 -8.61 20.31
CA HIS A 45 -6.56 -8.05 21.62
C HIS A 45 -6.78 -6.54 21.58
N ALA A 46 -6.46 -5.88 20.45
CA ALA A 46 -6.67 -4.46 20.29
C ALA A 46 -8.18 -4.15 20.26
N ARG A 47 -8.64 -3.26 21.14
CA ARG A 47 -10.05 -2.84 21.18
C ARG A 47 -10.22 -1.48 20.52
N SER A 48 -9.28 -0.58 20.78
CA SER A 48 -9.27 0.78 20.26
C SER A 48 -8.18 0.96 19.21
N VAL A 49 -8.56 1.52 18.05
CA VAL A 49 -7.65 1.80 16.95
C VAL A 49 -7.71 3.27 16.59
N GLY A 50 -6.54 3.92 16.56
CA GLY A 50 -6.39 5.27 16.04
C GLY A 50 -5.99 5.23 14.57
N VAL A 51 -6.73 5.94 13.72
CA VAL A 51 -6.50 5.99 12.27
C VAL A 51 -5.88 7.32 11.88
N LEU A 52 -4.81 7.27 11.10
CA LEU A 52 -4.19 8.41 10.44
C LEU A 52 -4.24 8.23 8.92
N TYR A 53 -4.54 9.31 8.21
CA TYR A 53 -4.42 9.35 6.76
C TYR A 53 -3.02 9.78 6.37
N SER A 54 -2.39 9.01 5.50
CA SER A 54 -1.15 9.45 4.85
C SER A 54 -1.41 10.66 3.92
N GLU A 55 -0.35 11.38 3.58
CA GLU A 55 -0.41 12.45 2.57
C GLU A 55 -0.96 11.94 1.23
N ASN A 56 -0.63 10.71 0.86
CA ASN A 56 -1.12 10.09 -0.37
C ASN A 56 -2.64 9.85 -0.31
N THR A 57 -3.19 9.47 0.85
CA THR A 57 -4.63 9.35 1.05
C THR A 57 -5.33 10.69 0.91
N VAL A 58 -4.81 11.74 1.57
CA VAL A 58 -5.37 13.09 1.46
C VAL A 58 -5.33 13.60 0.01
N SER A 59 -4.20 13.40 -0.67
CA SER A 59 -4.03 13.77 -2.09
C SER A 59 -4.98 13.00 -3.01
N THR A 60 -5.15 11.69 -2.78
CA THR A 60 -6.07 10.83 -3.55
C THR A 60 -7.52 11.26 -3.37
N LEU A 61 -7.94 11.59 -2.15
CA LEU A 61 -9.28 12.11 -1.88
C LEU A 61 -9.55 13.40 -2.66
N GLN A 62 -8.64 14.38 -2.57
CA GLN A 62 -8.77 15.63 -3.31
C GLN A 62 -8.78 15.42 -4.83
N TYR A 63 -7.99 14.48 -5.34
CA TYR A 63 -8.01 14.10 -6.75
C TYR A 63 -9.39 13.57 -7.18
N LEU A 64 -9.94 12.63 -6.41
CA LEU A 64 -11.25 12.04 -6.70
C LEU A 64 -12.37 13.08 -6.55
N GLU A 65 -12.33 13.95 -5.56
CA GLU A 65 -13.31 15.05 -5.39
C GLU A 65 -13.35 15.98 -6.60
N ARG A 66 -12.17 16.40 -7.10
CA ARG A 66 -12.08 17.23 -8.30
C ARG A 66 -12.64 16.50 -9.53
N TYR A 67 -12.30 15.23 -9.69
CA TYR A 67 -12.80 14.42 -10.81
C TYR A 67 -14.32 14.24 -10.72
N HIS A 68 -14.84 13.92 -9.53
CA HIS A 68 -16.25 13.70 -9.26
C HIS A 68 -17.08 14.96 -9.50
N ALA A 69 -16.57 16.13 -9.13
CA ALA A 69 -17.23 17.41 -9.44
C ALA A 69 -17.39 17.64 -10.95
N VAL A 70 -16.38 17.25 -11.76
CA VAL A 70 -16.48 17.29 -13.24
C VAL A 70 -17.50 16.27 -13.75
N ALA A 71 -17.53 15.06 -13.19
CA ALA A 71 -18.51 14.04 -13.55
C ALA A 71 -19.95 14.50 -13.25
N LEU A 72 -20.21 15.07 -12.07
CA LEU A 72 -21.50 15.64 -11.69
C LEU A 72 -21.94 16.79 -12.60
N ASN A 73 -21.01 17.66 -13.00
CA ASN A 73 -21.33 18.72 -13.94
C ASN A 73 -21.59 18.18 -15.35
N GLY A 74 -20.84 17.17 -15.79
CA GLY A 74 -21.09 16.47 -17.05
C GLY A 74 -22.46 15.78 -17.09
N ALA A 75 -22.90 15.23 -15.96
CA ALA A 75 -24.21 14.59 -15.82
C ALA A 75 -25.41 15.53 -16.03
N LYS A 76 -25.21 16.85 -15.91
CA LYS A 76 -26.26 17.86 -16.17
C LYS A 76 -26.50 18.09 -17.67
N ASN A 77 -25.64 17.59 -18.54
CA ASN A 77 -25.79 17.75 -19.97
C ASN A 77 -26.82 16.76 -20.52
N ALA A 78 -28.00 17.27 -20.91
CA ALA A 78 -29.09 16.45 -21.46
C ALA A 78 -28.74 15.71 -22.76
N ALA A 79 -27.66 16.09 -23.46
CA ALA A 79 -27.18 15.40 -24.64
C ALA A 79 -26.30 14.17 -24.31
N LEU A 80 -25.84 14.03 -23.06
CA LEU A 80 -25.08 12.86 -22.60
C LEU A 80 -26.05 11.77 -22.15
N ASP A 81 -25.85 10.54 -22.64
CA ASP A 81 -26.64 9.39 -22.20
C ASP A 81 -26.45 9.17 -20.69
N SER A 82 -27.57 9.03 -19.96
CA SER A 82 -27.56 8.93 -18.49
C SER A 82 -26.74 7.76 -17.98
N ARG A 83 -26.66 6.65 -18.73
CA ARG A 83 -25.85 5.49 -18.32
C ARG A 83 -24.36 5.83 -18.27
N ILE A 84 -23.91 6.72 -19.16
CA ILE A 84 -22.52 7.18 -19.20
C ILE A 84 -22.27 8.13 -18.03
N SER A 85 -23.15 9.10 -17.80
CA SER A 85 -23.01 10.03 -16.67
C SER A 85 -23.02 9.31 -15.33
N ASP A 86 -23.94 8.37 -15.14
CA ASP A 86 -24.06 7.59 -13.90
C ASP A 86 -22.81 6.72 -13.69
N ALA A 87 -22.28 6.11 -14.75
CA ALA A 87 -21.05 5.35 -14.66
C ALA A 87 -19.87 6.22 -14.22
N PHE A 88 -19.72 7.43 -14.76
CA PHE A 88 -18.66 8.36 -14.33
C PHE A 88 -18.84 8.80 -12.88
N VAL A 89 -20.04 9.25 -12.49
CA VAL A 89 -20.36 9.70 -11.13
C VAL A 89 -20.04 8.58 -10.14
N ASN A 90 -20.59 7.39 -10.37
CA ASN A 90 -20.41 6.26 -9.45
C ASN A 90 -18.96 5.75 -9.43
N SER A 91 -18.16 5.94 -10.48
CA SER A 91 -16.77 5.41 -10.56
C SER A 91 -15.76 6.34 -9.90
N SER A 92 -16.18 7.58 -9.67
CA SER A 92 -15.36 8.64 -9.11
C SER A 92 -15.78 9.02 -7.69
N ASP A 93 -16.68 8.25 -7.07
CA ASP A 93 -17.11 8.51 -5.70
C ASP A 93 -15.87 8.59 -4.77
N PRO A 94 -15.57 9.79 -4.22
CA PRO A 94 -14.37 9.99 -3.42
C PRO A 94 -14.44 9.26 -2.08
N LYS A 95 -15.64 8.95 -1.59
CA LYS A 95 -15.84 8.34 -0.27
C LYS A 95 -15.87 6.83 -0.31
N LEU A 96 -16.19 6.21 -1.45
CA LEU A 96 -16.35 4.76 -1.59
C LEU A 96 -15.23 3.96 -0.92
N ALA A 97 -13.96 4.30 -1.20
CA ALA A 97 -12.84 3.58 -0.65
C ALA A 97 -12.67 3.82 0.86
N ILE A 98 -12.74 5.08 1.32
CA ILE A 98 -12.55 5.40 2.74
C ILE A 98 -13.67 4.81 3.59
N ASP A 99 -14.92 4.94 3.16
CA ASP A 99 -16.07 4.39 3.88
C ASP A 99 -15.95 2.86 3.98
N TRP A 100 -15.51 2.19 2.91
CA TRP A 100 -15.24 0.76 2.94
C TRP A 100 -14.12 0.41 3.93
N LEU A 101 -12.96 1.07 3.84
CA LEU A 101 -11.82 0.80 4.72
C LEU A 101 -12.18 1.02 6.18
N MET A 102 -12.89 2.10 6.50
CA MET A 102 -13.36 2.39 7.85
C MET A 102 -14.37 1.35 8.34
N ALA A 103 -15.33 0.95 7.49
CA ALA A 103 -16.27 -0.11 7.83
C ALA A 103 -15.55 -1.45 8.08
N SER A 104 -14.50 -1.77 7.33
CA SER A 104 -13.70 -2.98 7.52
C SER A 104 -12.90 -2.95 8.82
N LEU A 105 -12.33 -1.80 9.20
CA LEU A 105 -11.70 -1.63 10.51
C LEU A 105 -12.73 -1.76 11.64
N GLN A 106 -13.90 -1.13 11.52
CA GLN A 106 -14.97 -1.17 12.53
C GLN A 106 -15.57 -2.56 12.72
N LYS A 107 -15.46 -3.46 11.73
CA LYS A 107 -15.85 -4.87 11.88
C LYS A 107 -14.85 -5.66 12.74
N GLN A 108 -13.59 -5.25 12.76
CA GLN A 108 -12.50 -5.98 13.45
C GLN A 108 -12.22 -5.42 14.86
N PHE A 109 -12.47 -4.13 15.08
CA PHE A 109 -12.12 -3.44 16.32
C PHE A 109 -13.35 -2.81 16.98
N ALA A 110 -13.34 -2.74 18.31
CA ALA A 110 -14.48 -2.23 19.08
C ALA A 110 -14.66 -0.71 18.95
N SER A 111 -13.57 0.04 18.76
CA SER A 111 -13.58 1.48 18.54
C SER A 111 -12.53 1.86 17.49
N VAL A 112 -12.93 2.69 16.54
CA VAL A 112 -12.06 3.21 15.48
C VAL A 112 -12.25 4.72 15.41
N THR A 113 -11.19 5.47 15.71
CA THR A 113 -11.22 6.93 15.73
C THR A 113 -10.19 7.48 14.75
N VAL A 114 -10.63 8.37 13.85
CA VAL A 114 -9.73 9.08 12.94
C VAL A 114 -9.17 10.31 13.65
N TYR A 115 -7.87 10.53 13.52
CA TYR A 115 -7.16 11.68 14.08
C TYR A 115 -6.56 12.54 12.97
N ASP A 116 -6.55 13.85 13.18
CA ASP A 116 -6.02 14.82 12.21
C ASP A 116 -4.49 14.81 12.15
N ASN A 117 -3.83 14.42 13.25
CA ASN A 117 -2.37 14.41 13.38
C ASN A 117 -1.89 13.38 14.42
N LEU A 118 -0.58 13.12 14.38
CA LEU A 118 0.07 12.15 15.26
C LEU A 118 -0.01 12.56 16.74
N ASP A 119 0.11 13.85 17.06
CA ASP A 119 0.10 14.33 18.44
C ASP A 119 -1.22 14.01 19.15
N ALA A 120 -2.36 14.28 18.48
CA ALA A 120 -3.69 13.95 18.99
C ALA A 120 -3.88 12.44 19.18
N LEU A 121 -3.35 11.64 18.25
CA LEU A 121 -3.40 10.19 18.31
C LEU A 121 -2.57 9.65 19.50
N VAL A 122 -1.34 10.15 19.69
CA VAL A 122 -0.46 9.73 20.78
C VAL A 122 -1.06 10.12 22.13
N GLN A 123 -1.70 11.28 22.24
CA GLN A 123 -2.39 11.70 23.46
C GLN A 123 -3.57 10.77 23.81
N ALA A 124 -4.28 10.26 22.81
CA ALA A 124 -5.41 9.35 23.01
C ALA A 124 -5.00 7.93 23.41
N ARG A 125 -3.75 7.53 23.14
CA ARG A 125 -3.17 6.20 23.45
C ARG A 125 -4.09 5.03 23.08
N PRO A 126 -4.43 4.87 21.78
CA PRO A 126 -5.16 3.68 21.34
C PRO A 126 -4.32 2.41 21.51
N ASP A 127 -4.96 1.24 21.52
CA ASP A 127 -4.28 -0.05 21.63
C ASP A 127 -3.42 -0.35 20.39
N ALA A 128 -3.87 0.11 19.22
CA ALA A 128 -3.13 0.06 17.97
C ALA A 128 -3.35 1.32 17.13
N VAL A 129 -2.38 1.61 16.27
CA VAL A 129 -2.39 2.74 15.34
C VAL A 129 -2.41 2.21 13.92
N VAL A 130 -3.23 2.80 13.06
CA VAL A 130 -3.33 2.46 11.65
C VAL A 130 -3.02 3.68 10.80
N MET A 131 -2.01 3.55 9.95
CA MET A 131 -1.77 4.50 8.87
C MET A 131 -2.42 3.98 7.59
N LEU A 132 -3.42 4.70 7.08
CA LEU A 132 -4.07 4.41 5.81
C LEU A 132 -3.34 5.13 4.67
N ASP A 133 -2.79 4.35 3.75
CA ASP A 133 -2.21 4.77 2.49
C ASP A 133 -3.06 4.25 1.33
N THR A 134 -3.76 5.18 0.68
CA THR A 134 -4.64 4.91 -0.45
C THR A 134 -4.14 5.63 -1.68
N TYR A 135 -4.22 4.94 -2.81
CA TYR A 135 -3.90 5.48 -4.12
C TYR A 135 -4.97 5.09 -5.12
N SER A 136 -5.48 6.05 -5.87
CA SER A 136 -6.45 5.80 -6.94
C SER A 136 -6.10 6.62 -8.17
N ARG A 137 -6.12 5.97 -9.33
CA ARG A 137 -5.91 6.57 -10.64
C ARG A 137 -6.98 6.07 -11.60
N LEU A 138 -7.85 6.97 -12.02
CA LEU A 138 -8.91 6.67 -12.99
C LEU A 138 -8.38 6.74 -14.43
N VAL A 139 -9.03 6.00 -15.31
CA VAL A 139 -8.83 6.09 -16.77
C VAL A 139 -9.31 7.45 -17.25
N THR A 140 -8.52 8.06 -18.12
CA THR A 140 -8.85 9.34 -18.75
C THR A 140 -8.61 9.24 -20.26
N LYS A 141 -8.85 10.34 -20.99
CA LYS A 141 -8.51 10.40 -22.42
C LYS A 141 -7.03 10.17 -22.71
N ARG A 142 -6.16 10.51 -21.76
CA ARG A 142 -4.70 10.44 -21.90
C ARG A 142 -4.06 9.30 -21.12
N ASN A 143 -4.82 8.60 -20.29
CA ASN A 143 -4.34 7.51 -19.45
C ASN A 143 -5.26 6.31 -19.54
N ILE A 144 -4.72 5.18 -19.98
CA ILE A 144 -5.43 3.91 -20.08
C ILE A 144 -5.21 3.01 -18.86
N GLN A 145 -4.32 3.39 -17.94
CA GLN A 145 -3.99 2.60 -16.77
C GLN A 145 -4.92 2.97 -15.62
N PHE A 146 -5.76 2.01 -15.22
CA PHE A 146 -6.48 2.07 -13.96
C PHE A 146 -5.60 1.51 -12.84
N GLU A 147 -5.61 2.16 -11.68
CA GLU A 147 -4.92 1.68 -10.49
C GLU A 147 -5.72 2.02 -9.23
N ALA A 148 -5.90 1.04 -8.35
CA ALA A 148 -6.43 1.19 -7.01
C ALA A 148 -5.54 0.40 -6.05
N ARG A 149 -4.94 1.08 -5.08
CA ARG A 149 -4.11 0.47 -4.04
C ARG A 149 -4.57 0.98 -2.68
N PHE A 150 -4.81 0.05 -1.77
CA PHE A 150 -5.24 0.34 -0.41
C PHE A 150 -4.33 -0.40 0.55
N VAL A 151 -3.67 0.33 1.44
CA VAL A 151 -2.74 -0.21 2.44
C VAL A 151 -3.12 0.36 3.80
N ALA A 152 -3.30 -0.51 4.78
CA ALA A 152 -3.39 -0.16 6.19
C ALA A 152 -2.16 -0.73 6.89
N THR A 153 -1.30 0.15 7.41
CA THR A 153 -0.12 -0.26 8.19
C THR A 153 -0.43 -0.12 9.67
N PHE A 154 -0.29 -1.22 10.40
CA PHE A 154 -0.61 -1.31 11.82
C PHE A 154 0.65 -1.16 12.66
N TYR A 155 0.52 -0.39 13.73
CA TYR A 155 1.54 -0.18 14.75
C TYR A 155 0.94 -0.39 16.13
N ASP A 156 1.77 -0.75 17.11
CA ASP A 156 1.36 -0.81 18.51
C ASP A 156 1.33 0.59 19.16
N SER A 157 1.02 0.63 20.45
CA SER A 157 0.97 1.87 21.24
C SER A 157 2.33 2.59 21.38
N ASN A 158 3.44 1.91 21.09
CA ASN A 158 4.78 2.47 21.04
C ASN A 158 5.22 2.81 19.60
N LEU A 159 4.28 2.77 18.64
CA LEU A 159 4.51 2.98 17.21
C LEU A 159 5.48 1.96 16.58
N GLN A 160 5.61 0.77 17.17
CA GLN A 160 6.35 -0.32 16.56
C GLN A 160 5.46 -1.03 15.54
N TYR A 161 6.02 -1.36 14.38
CA TYR A 161 5.30 -2.01 13.28
C TYR A 161 4.79 -3.39 13.71
N ILE A 162 3.51 -3.67 13.44
CA ILE A 162 2.89 -4.99 13.67
C ILE A 162 2.73 -5.73 12.34
N GLY A 163 2.28 -5.03 11.31
CA GLY A 163 1.91 -5.66 10.04
C GLY A 163 1.18 -4.71 9.11
N LYS A 164 0.86 -5.19 7.91
CA LYS A 164 0.05 -4.43 6.95
C LYS A 164 -1.05 -5.28 6.34
N ALA A 165 -2.19 -4.65 6.10
CA ALA A 165 -3.26 -5.19 5.28
C ALA A 165 -3.30 -4.44 3.94
N GLU A 166 -3.37 -5.15 2.82
CA GLU A 166 -3.33 -4.51 1.51
C GLU A 166 -4.28 -5.13 0.48
N GLY A 167 -4.71 -4.29 -0.46
CA GLY A 167 -5.52 -4.69 -1.61
C GLY A 167 -5.10 -3.89 -2.84
N PHE A 168 -5.03 -4.57 -3.99
CA PHE A 168 -4.57 -3.98 -5.23
C PHE A 168 -5.44 -4.36 -6.43
N GLY A 169 -5.70 -3.38 -7.28
CA GLY A 169 -6.42 -3.53 -8.54
C GLY A 169 -5.85 -2.61 -9.59
N GLY A 170 -4.94 -3.13 -10.41
CA GLY A 170 -4.34 -2.41 -11.53
C GLY A 170 -4.65 -3.11 -12.85
N LYS A 171 -5.11 -2.36 -13.85
CA LYS A 171 -5.33 -2.91 -15.20
C LYS A 171 -5.27 -1.83 -16.26
N ALA A 172 -4.61 -2.15 -17.37
CA ALA A 172 -4.77 -1.39 -18.60
C ALA A 172 -6.17 -1.66 -19.17
N LEU A 173 -7.00 -0.62 -19.22
CA LEU A 173 -8.31 -0.68 -19.87
C LEU A 173 -8.20 -0.06 -21.26
N PRO A 174 -8.97 -0.52 -22.25
CA PRO A 174 -9.00 0.16 -23.54
C PRO A 174 -9.36 1.64 -23.36
N SER A 175 -9.05 2.49 -24.35
CA SER A 175 -9.53 3.87 -24.29
C SER A 175 -11.06 3.87 -24.33
N ILE A 176 -11.69 4.54 -23.37
CA ILE A 176 -13.15 4.76 -23.37
C ILE A 176 -13.58 5.75 -24.48
N TRP A 177 -12.61 6.41 -25.14
CA TRP A 177 -12.85 7.49 -26.12
C TRP A 177 -12.67 7.06 -27.58
N VAL A 178 -12.83 5.77 -27.89
CA VAL A 178 -12.83 5.30 -29.27
C VAL A 178 -14.14 5.74 -29.94
N HIS A 179 -14.04 6.43 -31.07
CA HIS A 179 -15.20 6.87 -31.84
C HIS A 179 -16.07 5.67 -32.25
N GLY A 180 -17.40 5.82 -32.20
CA GLY A 180 -18.36 4.83 -32.70
C GLY A 180 -18.86 3.80 -31.67
N LYS A 181 -18.46 3.86 -30.40
CA LYS A 181 -19.02 2.99 -29.35
C LYS A 181 -20.43 3.40 -28.95
N ALA A 182 -21.28 2.40 -28.70
CA ALA A 182 -22.61 2.65 -28.18
C ALA A 182 -22.54 3.07 -26.69
N ALA A 183 -23.46 3.92 -26.25
CA ALA A 183 -23.54 4.35 -24.86
C ALA A 183 -23.47 3.23 -23.79
N PRO A 184 -24.15 2.08 -23.94
CA PRO A 184 -24.03 0.99 -22.97
C PRO A 184 -22.61 0.39 -22.90
N GLU A 185 -21.88 0.33 -24.01
CA GLU A 185 -20.51 -0.18 -24.04
C GLU A 185 -19.54 0.75 -23.31
N ILE A 186 -19.72 2.06 -23.49
CA ILE A 186 -18.95 3.09 -22.78
C ILE A 186 -19.21 2.99 -21.27
N ALA A 187 -20.48 2.91 -20.88
CA ALA A 187 -20.86 2.76 -19.47
C ALA A 187 -20.30 1.47 -18.85
N ALA A 188 -20.38 0.34 -19.54
CA ALA A 188 -19.83 -0.93 -19.08
C ALA A 188 -18.31 -0.86 -18.85
N GLN A 189 -17.59 -0.22 -19.76
CA GLN A 189 -16.14 -0.04 -19.64
C GLN A 189 -15.75 0.88 -18.48
N ILE A 190 -16.55 1.92 -18.20
CA ILE A 190 -16.35 2.75 -17.00
C ILE A 190 -16.65 1.96 -15.73
N ASN A 191 -17.73 1.16 -15.72
CA ASN A 191 -18.09 0.31 -14.59
C ASN A 191 -17.03 -0.75 -14.29
N GLN A 192 -16.30 -1.23 -15.29
CA GLN A 192 -15.15 -2.12 -15.08
C GLN A 192 -14.08 -1.51 -14.15
N GLN A 193 -13.90 -0.19 -14.15
CA GLN A 193 -12.99 0.48 -13.21
C GLN A 193 -13.49 0.33 -11.77
N ARG A 194 -14.80 0.51 -11.55
CA ARG A 194 -15.41 0.32 -10.23
C ARG A 194 -15.29 -1.12 -9.76
N GLU A 195 -15.51 -2.09 -10.65
CA GLU A 195 -15.34 -3.50 -10.32
C GLU A 195 -13.91 -3.81 -9.86
N LEU A 196 -12.90 -3.28 -10.55
CA LEU A 196 -11.50 -3.41 -10.15
C LEU A 196 -11.23 -2.78 -8.78
N GLN A 197 -11.80 -1.60 -8.51
CA GLN A 197 -11.71 -0.93 -7.21
C GLN A 197 -12.33 -1.79 -6.10
N VAL A 198 -13.56 -2.29 -6.31
CA VAL A 198 -14.27 -3.15 -5.34
C VAL A 198 -13.52 -4.45 -5.11
N ASN A 199 -12.92 -5.03 -6.13
CA ASN A 199 -12.11 -6.24 -5.98
C ASN A 199 -10.84 -5.97 -5.15
N ALA A 200 -10.18 -4.83 -5.33
CA ALA A 200 -9.06 -4.41 -4.49
C ALA A 200 -9.49 -4.20 -3.03
N LEU A 201 -10.66 -3.61 -2.78
CA LEU A 201 -11.22 -3.47 -1.44
C LEU A 201 -11.55 -4.83 -0.79
N LYS A 202 -12.06 -5.79 -1.55
CA LYS A 202 -12.27 -7.17 -1.06
C LYS A 202 -10.95 -7.88 -0.72
N GLN A 203 -9.90 -7.66 -1.53
CA GLN A 203 -8.56 -8.18 -1.21
C GLN A 203 -8.04 -7.57 0.09
N PHE A 204 -8.23 -6.26 0.28
CA PHE A 204 -7.91 -5.58 1.53
C PHE A 204 -8.65 -6.22 2.72
N ASP A 205 -9.95 -6.48 2.61
CA ASP A 205 -10.72 -7.12 3.68
C ASP A 205 -10.17 -8.50 4.04
N ALA A 206 -9.83 -9.31 3.03
CA ALA A 206 -9.24 -10.63 3.24
C ALA A 206 -7.85 -10.53 3.91
N SER A 207 -7.02 -9.57 3.47
CA SER A 207 -5.71 -9.31 4.05
C SER A 207 -5.80 -8.81 5.50
N LEU A 208 -6.76 -7.92 5.79
CA LEU A 208 -7.03 -7.44 7.14
C LEU A 208 -7.51 -8.56 8.06
N ASN A 209 -8.45 -9.39 7.60
CA ASN A 209 -8.94 -10.52 8.37
C ASN A 209 -7.81 -11.53 8.64
N ALA A 210 -6.96 -11.81 7.65
CA ALA A 210 -5.79 -12.65 7.84
C ALA A 210 -4.86 -12.04 8.90
N LEU A 211 -4.53 -10.75 8.80
CA LEU A 211 -3.63 -10.09 9.76
C LEU A 211 -4.17 -10.12 11.21
N VAL A 212 -5.48 -9.88 11.41
CA VAL A 212 -6.10 -9.91 12.74
C VAL A 212 -6.19 -11.34 13.29
N THR A 213 -6.34 -12.36 12.43
CA THR A 213 -6.47 -13.76 12.85
C THR A 213 -5.14 -14.50 12.95
N SER A 214 -4.10 -14.15 12.19
CA SER A 214 -2.78 -14.81 12.23
C SER A 214 -2.05 -14.65 13.57
N GLY A 215 -2.49 -13.72 14.43
CA GLY A 215 -2.08 -13.70 15.84
C GLY A 215 -2.44 -14.97 16.63
N ASP A 216 -3.20 -15.93 16.08
CA ASP A 216 -3.52 -17.21 16.72
C ASP A 216 -2.44 -18.29 16.55
N THR A 217 -1.72 -18.34 15.42
CA THR A 217 -0.85 -19.49 15.09
C THR A 217 0.44 -19.53 15.89
N ASP A 218 0.98 -18.38 16.30
CA ASP A 218 2.24 -18.31 17.06
C ASP A 218 2.08 -18.72 18.54
N ARG A 219 0.84 -18.70 19.07
CA ARG A 219 0.54 -19.15 20.45
C ARG A 219 0.26 -20.64 20.59
N VAL A 220 -0.01 -21.35 19.49
CA VAL A 220 -0.29 -22.81 19.54
C VAL A 220 1.00 -23.63 19.39
N ALA A 221 2.06 -23.06 18.80
CA ALA A 221 3.35 -23.73 18.63
C ALA A 221 4.26 -23.72 19.87
N THR A 222 3.80 -23.20 21.01
CA THR A 222 4.61 -22.98 22.23
C THR A 222 4.12 -23.71 23.49
N ASN A 223 3.23 -24.71 23.36
CA ASN A 223 2.84 -25.59 24.48
C ASN A 223 3.50 -26.97 24.41
#